data_AF-A0A2H9LYF2-F1
#
_entry.id   AF-A0A2H9LYF2-F1
#
_cell.length_a   1.000
_cell.length_b   1.000
_cell.length_c   1.000
_cell.angle_alpha   90.00
_cell.angle_beta   90.00
_cell.angle_gamma   90.00
#
_symmetry.space_group_name_H-M   'P 1'
#
loop_
_entity.id
_entity.type
_entity.pdbx_description
1 polymer ?
#
loop_
_entity_poly.entity_id
_entity_poly.type
_entity_poly.pdbx_seq_one_letter_code
_entity_poly.pdbx_strand_id
1 'polypeptide(L)'
;VARAIGGIAATILTPSLVNLDYADVRSIMENGGIGMISVGDGKGIDKVAAVTESTRKNKLLDIDMTGAKNILVHITGGTDLTIADSNDVVAGVTKGVDNQANVIMGARIDPSFCDKIETIAIYTKLQHKPILAGAEMDKPKEEDIYYHPPPNLLR
;
A
#
# COMPACT_ATOMS: atom_id res chain seq x y z
N VAL A 1 -6.62 9.45 4.69
CA VAL A 1 -6.08 8.44 3.76
C VAL A 1 -6.22 8.88 2.29
N ALA A 2 -7.43 9.19 1.78
CA ALA A 2 -7.61 9.67 0.39
C ALA A 2 -6.76 10.89 -0.01
N ARG A 3 -6.52 11.86 0.89
CA ARG A 3 -5.67 13.03 0.60
C ARG A 3 -4.18 12.71 0.49
N ALA A 4 -3.67 11.75 1.25
CA ALA A 4 -2.25 11.34 1.18
C ALA A 4 -1.96 10.59 -0.12
N ILE A 5 -2.92 9.75 -0.53
CA ILE A 5 -2.87 8.98 -1.77
C ILE A 5 -3.00 9.90 -3.00
N GLY A 6 -3.87 10.92 -2.95
CA GLY A 6 -3.96 11.94 -4.01
C GLY A 6 -2.69 12.77 -4.19
N GLY A 7 -1.94 13.00 -3.11
CA GLY A 7 -0.62 13.64 -3.17
C GLY A 7 0.41 12.80 -3.92
N ILE A 8 0.46 11.48 -3.65
CA ILE A 8 1.33 10.52 -4.35
C ILE A 8 0.92 10.41 -5.83
N ALA A 9 -0.39 10.35 -6.10
CA ALA A 9 -0.94 10.36 -7.46
C ALA A 9 -0.49 11.59 -8.28
N ALA A 10 -0.41 12.77 -7.67
CA ALA A 10 0.08 13.98 -8.34
C ALA A 10 1.57 13.87 -8.71
N THR A 11 2.38 13.22 -7.86
CA THR A 11 3.79 12.94 -8.16
C THR A 11 3.93 11.92 -9.29
N ILE A 12 2.93 11.11 -9.58
CA ILE A 12 2.94 10.07 -10.63
C ILE A 12 2.62 10.61 -12.02
N LEU A 13 1.82 11.68 -12.12
CA LEU A 13 1.29 12.25 -13.38
C LEU A 13 2.30 13.12 -14.16
N THR A 14 3.57 13.15 -13.77
CA THR A 14 4.62 13.81 -14.55
C THR A 14 5.00 12.94 -15.76
N PRO A 15 5.34 13.51 -16.94
CA PRO A 15 5.80 12.74 -18.08
C PRO A 15 6.92 11.77 -17.70
N SER A 16 6.77 10.51 -18.06
CA SER A 16 7.58 9.40 -17.55
C SER A 16 7.88 8.38 -18.67
N LEU A 17 8.85 7.49 -18.46
CA LEU A 17 9.24 6.42 -19.40
C LEU A 17 8.06 5.50 -19.72
N VAL A 18 7.24 5.21 -18.71
CA VAL A 18 5.91 4.61 -18.85
C VAL A 18 4.93 5.57 -18.20
N ASN A 19 4.10 6.20 -19.02
CA ASN A 19 3.19 7.24 -18.56
C ASN A 19 1.95 6.63 -17.91
N LEU A 20 1.52 7.23 -16.80
CA LEU A 20 0.26 6.90 -16.15
C LEU A 20 -0.74 8.02 -16.41
N ASP A 21 -1.95 7.67 -16.82
CA ASP A 21 -3.01 8.65 -16.99
C ASP A 21 -3.82 8.84 -15.71
N TYR A 22 -4.58 9.93 -15.66
CA TYR A 22 -5.39 10.25 -14.49
C TYR A 22 -6.52 9.26 -14.26
N ALA A 23 -7.08 8.67 -15.32
CA ALA A 23 -8.19 7.73 -15.23
C ALA A 23 -7.73 6.41 -14.60
N ASP A 24 -6.56 5.93 -14.95
CA ASP A 24 -5.89 4.76 -14.39
C ASP A 24 -5.69 4.91 -12.89
N VAL A 25 -5.04 6.00 -12.47
CA VAL A 25 -4.80 6.28 -11.05
C VAL A 25 -6.12 6.43 -10.30
N ARG A 26 -7.07 7.19 -10.86
CA ARG A 26 -8.41 7.37 -10.28
C ARG A 26 -9.15 6.04 -10.11
N SER A 27 -9.05 5.13 -11.07
CA SER A 27 -9.71 3.81 -11.03
C SER A 27 -9.24 2.94 -9.85
N ILE A 28 -7.94 3.04 -9.50
CA ILE A 28 -7.36 2.36 -8.34
C ILE A 28 -7.81 3.04 -7.05
N MET A 29 -7.91 4.36 -7.01
CA MET A 29 -8.15 5.12 -5.78
C MET A 29 -9.61 5.27 -5.36
N GLU A 30 -10.54 5.49 -6.29
CA GLU A 30 -11.92 5.88 -5.94
C GLU A 30 -12.79 4.75 -5.41
N ASN A 31 -12.52 3.50 -5.80
CA ASN A 31 -13.32 2.33 -5.42
C ASN A 31 -12.52 1.32 -4.58
N GLY A 32 -11.45 1.78 -3.93
CA GLY A 32 -10.41 0.93 -3.35
C GLY A 32 -10.71 0.33 -1.98
N GLY A 33 -11.70 0.83 -1.22
CA GLY A 33 -11.92 0.37 0.15
C GLY A 33 -10.67 0.51 1.02
N ILE A 34 -10.32 -0.52 1.78
CA ILE A 34 -9.06 -0.56 2.54
C ILE A 34 -7.90 -0.77 1.56
N GLY A 35 -6.92 0.13 1.63
CA GLY A 35 -5.72 0.07 0.83
C GLY A 35 -4.45 0.20 1.67
N MET A 36 -3.36 -0.30 1.12
CA MET A 36 -2.04 -0.28 1.73
C MET A 36 -1.03 0.33 0.75
N ILE A 37 -0.11 1.12 1.29
CA ILE A 37 1.02 1.65 0.55
C ILE A 37 2.27 0.94 1.05
N SER A 38 3.15 0.58 0.13
CA SER A 38 4.51 0.20 0.44
C SER A 38 5.50 1.02 -0.38
N VAL A 39 6.66 1.26 0.21
CA VAL A 39 7.74 2.04 -0.41
C VAL A 39 9.02 1.25 -0.22
N GLY A 40 9.81 1.13 -1.27
CA GLY A 40 11.13 0.51 -1.20
C GLY A 40 12.13 1.26 -2.03
N ASP A 41 13.39 1.11 -1.67
CA ASP A 41 14.54 1.64 -2.38
C ASP A 41 15.56 0.53 -2.65
N GLY A 42 16.40 0.75 -3.65
CA GLY A 42 17.51 -0.11 -4.04
C GLY A 42 18.62 0.70 -4.71
N LYS A 43 19.83 0.14 -4.75
CA LYS A 43 21.00 0.81 -5.33
C LYS A 43 22.01 -0.18 -5.91
N GLY A 44 22.75 0.25 -6.93
CA GLY A 44 23.88 -0.48 -7.49
C GLY A 44 23.47 -1.61 -8.44
N ILE A 45 24.32 -2.63 -8.59
CA ILE A 45 24.13 -3.72 -9.55
C ILE A 45 22.85 -4.53 -9.24
N ASP A 46 22.58 -4.75 -7.96
CA ASP A 46 21.42 -5.52 -7.50
C ASP A 46 20.19 -4.65 -7.18
N LYS A 47 20.14 -3.41 -7.71
CA LYS A 47 19.11 -2.41 -7.38
C LYS A 47 17.67 -2.94 -7.52
N VAL A 48 17.42 -3.75 -8.55
CA VAL A 48 16.10 -4.36 -8.85
C VAL A 48 15.68 -5.37 -7.77
N ALA A 49 16.59 -6.26 -7.38
CA ALA A 49 16.32 -7.23 -6.32
C ALA A 49 16.15 -6.54 -4.97
N ALA A 50 17.01 -5.57 -4.68
CA ALA A 50 16.99 -4.80 -3.43
C ALA A 50 15.67 -4.02 -3.26
N VAL A 51 15.24 -3.27 -4.29
CA VAL A 51 14.00 -2.48 -4.23
C VAL A 51 12.76 -3.35 -4.13
N THR A 52 12.77 -4.50 -4.79
CA THR A 52 11.67 -5.47 -4.72
C THR A 52 11.51 -5.98 -3.29
N GLU A 53 12.61 -6.40 -2.68
CA GLU A 53 12.60 -6.95 -1.32
C GLU A 53 12.26 -5.88 -0.28
N SER A 54 12.82 -4.68 -0.39
CA SER A 54 12.51 -3.57 0.52
C SER A 54 11.05 -3.13 0.40
N THR A 55 10.50 -3.05 -0.82
CA THR A 55 9.08 -2.72 -1.05
C THR A 55 8.14 -3.77 -0.43
N ARG A 56 8.49 -5.06 -0.49
CA ARG A 56 7.67 -6.13 0.12
C ARG A 56 7.72 -6.11 1.65
N LYS A 57 8.84 -5.68 2.23
CA LYS A 57 9.04 -5.59 3.68
C LYS A 57 8.44 -4.32 4.30
N ASN A 58 8.59 -3.19 3.63
CA ASN A 58 8.19 -1.87 4.11
C ASN A 58 6.70 -1.60 3.81
N LYS A 59 5.85 -2.37 4.46
CA LYS A 59 4.40 -2.15 4.45
C LYS A 59 4.06 -1.18 5.57
N LEU A 60 3.36 -0.08 5.26
CA LEU A 60 2.95 0.89 6.30
C LEU A 60 1.94 0.29 7.31
N LEU A 61 1.30 -0.84 6.96
CA LEU A 61 0.31 -1.54 7.78
C LEU A 61 0.55 -3.06 7.67
N ASP A 62 0.28 -3.82 8.73
CA ASP A 62 0.37 -5.29 8.72
C ASP A 62 -0.93 -5.90 8.16
N ILE A 63 -1.19 -5.66 6.87
CA ILE A 63 -2.36 -6.17 6.16
C ILE A 63 -1.90 -7.20 5.13
N ASP A 64 -2.63 -8.31 5.03
CA ASP A 64 -2.41 -9.28 3.96
C ASP A 64 -2.77 -8.68 2.60
N MET A 65 -1.78 -8.65 1.70
CA MET A 65 -1.87 -8.12 0.33
C MET A 65 -2.32 -9.16 -0.70
N THR A 66 -2.40 -10.45 -0.34
CA THR A 66 -2.80 -11.51 -1.28
C THR A 66 -4.17 -11.25 -1.92
N GLY A 67 -5.10 -10.66 -1.16
CA GLY A 67 -6.46 -10.35 -1.60
C GLY A 67 -6.63 -9.06 -2.42
N ALA A 68 -5.56 -8.33 -2.72
CA ALA A 68 -5.66 -7.08 -3.50
C ALA A 68 -6.21 -7.35 -4.90
N LYS A 69 -7.18 -6.54 -5.34
CA LYS A 69 -7.75 -6.64 -6.70
C LYS A 69 -7.23 -5.57 -7.66
N ASN A 70 -6.57 -4.58 -7.12
CA ASN A 70 -6.13 -3.38 -7.81
C ASN A 70 -4.77 -2.99 -7.24
N ILE A 71 -3.77 -2.84 -8.09
CA ILE A 71 -2.41 -2.52 -7.69
C ILE A 71 -1.88 -1.42 -8.62
N LEU A 72 -1.37 -0.35 -8.03
CA LEU A 72 -0.57 0.66 -8.74
C LEU A 72 0.88 0.50 -8.31
N VAL A 73 1.80 0.35 -9.24
CA VAL A 73 3.23 0.35 -8.96
C VAL A 73 3.88 1.48 -9.75
N HIS A 74 4.57 2.38 -9.06
CA HIS A 74 5.34 3.45 -9.68
C HIS A 74 6.80 3.30 -9.31
N ILE A 75 7.66 3.32 -10.32
CA ILE A 75 9.11 3.16 -10.17
C ILE A 75 9.80 4.44 -10.60
N THR A 76 10.73 4.95 -9.81
CA THR A 76 11.62 6.04 -10.19
C THR A 76 13.05 5.55 -10.12
N GLY A 77 13.84 5.80 -11.15
CA GLY A 77 15.24 5.41 -11.17
C GLY A 77 16.09 6.39 -11.96
N GLY A 78 17.41 6.20 -11.91
CA GLY A 78 18.35 6.99 -12.68
C GLY A 78 18.22 6.80 -14.19
N THR A 79 19.12 7.44 -14.94
CA THR A 79 19.18 7.34 -16.41
C THR A 79 19.47 5.93 -16.93
N ASP A 80 19.88 5.02 -16.04
CA ASP A 80 20.17 3.63 -16.31
C ASP A 80 18.97 2.70 -16.00
N LEU A 81 17.80 3.25 -15.62
CA LEU A 81 16.58 2.47 -15.45
C LEU A 81 16.03 2.03 -16.80
N THR A 82 15.81 0.72 -16.95
CA THR A 82 15.21 0.14 -18.15
C THR A 82 13.76 -0.28 -17.93
N ILE A 83 13.05 -0.52 -19.03
CA ILE A 83 11.71 -1.13 -18.98
C ILE A 83 11.79 -2.56 -18.42
N ALA A 84 12.87 -3.29 -18.71
CA ALA A 84 13.08 -4.64 -18.18
C ALA A 84 13.21 -4.62 -16.65
N ASP A 85 14.02 -3.71 -16.10
CA ASP A 85 14.13 -3.51 -14.65
C ASP A 85 12.75 -3.21 -14.03
N SER A 86 11.97 -2.36 -14.70
CA SER A 86 10.64 -1.96 -14.22
C SER A 86 9.67 -3.15 -14.19
N ASN A 87 9.69 -3.99 -15.23
CA ASN A 87 8.91 -5.22 -15.31
C ASN A 87 9.29 -6.21 -14.22
N ASP A 88 10.59 -6.39 -13.96
CA ASP A 88 11.10 -7.30 -12.94
C ASP A 88 10.68 -6.85 -11.53
N VAL A 89 10.74 -5.55 -11.25
CA VAL A 89 10.24 -4.97 -10.00
C VAL A 89 8.74 -5.26 -9.84
N VAL A 90 7.92 -5.01 -10.86
CA VAL A 90 6.48 -5.26 -10.77
C VAL A 90 6.19 -6.73 -10.55
N ALA A 91 6.84 -7.64 -11.30
CA ALA A 91 6.66 -9.08 -11.13
C ALA A 91 7.02 -9.54 -9.70
N GLY A 92 8.08 -8.99 -9.11
CA GLY A 92 8.47 -9.30 -7.74
C GLY A 92 7.53 -8.73 -6.67
N VAL A 93 7.10 -7.48 -6.84
CA VAL A 93 6.23 -6.77 -5.90
C VAL A 93 4.79 -7.31 -5.89
N THR A 94 4.31 -7.82 -7.03
CA THR A 94 2.99 -8.45 -7.15
C THR A 94 2.99 -9.96 -6.90
N LYS A 95 4.15 -10.57 -6.66
CA LYS A 95 4.25 -12.01 -6.38
C LYS A 95 3.40 -12.40 -5.16
N GLY A 96 2.49 -13.37 -5.37
CA GLY A 96 1.57 -13.87 -4.34
C GLY A 96 0.27 -13.06 -4.21
N VAL A 97 0.07 -12.05 -5.04
CA VAL A 97 -1.24 -11.40 -5.19
C VAL A 97 -2.11 -12.18 -6.18
N ASP A 98 -3.43 -12.00 -6.13
CA ASP A 98 -4.39 -12.60 -7.05
C ASP A 98 -4.00 -12.40 -8.52
N ASN A 99 -3.99 -13.48 -9.31
CA ASN A 99 -3.68 -13.47 -10.75
C ASN A 99 -4.72 -12.70 -11.59
N GLN A 100 -5.88 -12.37 -11.03
CA GLN A 100 -6.91 -11.55 -11.66
C GLN A 100 -6.86 -10.08 -11.17
N ALA A 101 -5.85 -9.71 -10.36
CA ALA A 101 -5.67 -8.34 -9.95
C ALA A 101 -5.35 -7.45 -11.15
N ASN A 102 -6.00 -6.30 -11.22
CA ASN A 102 -5.64 -5.25 -12.16
C ASN A 102 -4.36 -4.57 -11.69
N VAL A 103 -3.28 -4.68 -12.49
CA VAL A 103 -1.98 -4.10 -12.17
C VAL A 103 -1.68 -2.98 -13.16
N ILE A 104 -1.44 -1.78 -12.63
CA ILE A 104 -1.08 -0.59 -13.39
C ILE A 104 0.36 -0.22 -13.01
N MET A 105 1.21 -0.03 -14.03
CA MET A 105 2.63 0.30 -13.86
C MET A 105 2.95 1.67 -14.44
N GLY A 106 3.68 2.49 -13.67
CA GLY A 106 4.38 3.66 -14.16
C GLY A 106 5.87 3.58 -13.88
N ALA A 107 6.68 4.21 -14.72
CA ALA A 107 8.14 4.23 -14.56
C ALA A 107 8.70 5.58 -14.99
N ARG A 108 9.51 6.21 -14.14
CA ARG A 108 10.13 7.51 -14.36
C ARG A 108 11.65 7.42 -14.33
N ILE A 109 12.28 8.14 -15.25
CA ILE A 109 13.71 8.44 -15.20
C ILE A 109 13.90 9.80 -14.52
N ASP A 110 14.69 9.82 -13.46
CA ASP A 110 15.14 11.03 -12.76
C ASP A 110 16.67 10.98 -12.64
N PRO A 111 17.42 11.85 -13.34
CA PRO A 111 18.88 11.87 -13.29
C PRO A 111 19.47 12.05 -11.88
N SER A 112 18.72 12.63 -10.93
CA SER A 112 19.17 12.79 -9.54
C SER A 112 19.26 11.48 -8.77
N PHE A 113 18.65 10.40 -9.28
CA PHE A 113 18.70 9.08 -8.67
C PHE A 113 20.02 8.34 -8.96
N CYS A 114 20.82 8.77 -9.95
CA CYS A 114 22.09 8.13 -10.31
C CYS A 114 21.96 6.60 -10.49
N ASP A 115 22.48 5.80 -9.55
CA ASP A 115 22.45 4.33 -9.53
C ASP A 115 21.37 3.76 -8.59
N LYS A 116 20.42 4.61 -8.17
CA LYS A 116 19.32 4.27 -7.26
C LYS A 116 18.03 4.03 -8.02
N ILE A 117 17.15 3.30 -7.35
CA ILE A 117 15.77 3.06 -7.75
C ILE A 117 14.88 3.14 -6.51
N GLU A 118 13.70 3.72 -6.63
CA GLU A 118 12.64 3.74 -5.62
C GLU A 118 11.35 3.25 -6.24
N THR A 119 10.57 2.52 -5.46
CA THR A 119 9.27 1.99 -5.86
C THR A 119 8.25 2.36 -4.82
N ILE A 120 7.10 2.84 -5.29
CA ILE A 120 5.89 3.01 -4.49
C ILE A 120 4.85 2.05 -5.05
N ALA A 121 4.30 1.18 -4.20
CA ALA A 121 3.20 0.29 -4.55
C ALA A 121 1.97 0.58 -3.70
N ILE A 122 0.81 0.64 -4.34
CA ILE A 122 -0.48 0.91 -3.71
C ILE A 122 -1.40 -0.26 -4.02
N TYR A 123 -1.81 -0.97 -2.98
CA TYR A 123 -2.71 -2.11 -3.05
C TYR A 123 -4.09 -1.67 -2.57
N THR A 124 -5.13 -1.97 -3.34
CA THR A 124 -6.51 -1.64 -2.95
C THR A 124 -7.45 -2.82 -3.16
N LYS A 125 -8.65 -2.71 -2.59
CA LYS A 125 -9.66 -3.76 -2.43
C LYS A 125 -9.11 -4.97 -1.67
N LEU A 126 -8.34 -4.69 -0.61
CA LEU A 126 -7.83 -5.72 0.29
C LEU A 126 -8.99 -6.38 1.03
N GLN A 127 -9.02 -7.71 1.06
CA GLN A 127 -9.99 -8.44 1.86
C GLN A 127 -9.65 -8.25 3.33
N HIS A 128 -10.52 -7.57 4.07
CA HIS A 128 -10.37 -7.45 5.51
C HIS A 128 -10.94 -8.71 6.16
N LYS A 129 -10.09 -9.54 6.77
CA LYS A 129 -10.56 -10.37 7.88
C LYS A 129 -10.70 -9.42 9.06
N PRO A 130 -11.88 -9.26 9.70
CA PRO A 130 -12.03 -8.35 10.82
C PRO A 130 -10.99 -8.67 11.89
N ILE A 131 -10.07 -7.75 12.16
CA ILE A 131 -9.18 -7.84 13.33
C ILE A 131 -9.98 -7.72 14.64
N LEU A 132 -11.28 -7.38 14.56
CA LEU A 132 -12.23 -7.36 15.68
C LEU A 132 -13.32 -8.43 15.49
N ALA A 133 -12.96 -9.70 15.53
CA ALA A 133 -13.91 -10.80 15.68
C ALA A 133 -13.36 -11.90 16.61
N GLY A 134 -12.59 -11.48 17.63
CA GLY A 134 -11.99 -12.36 18.63
C GLY A 134 -12.13 -11.89 20.08
N ALA A 135 -12.74 -10.74 20.32
CA ALA A 135 -13.31 -10.46 21.63
C ALA A 135 -14.78 -10.90 21.56
N GLU A 136 -15.06 -12.10 22.06
CA GLU A 136 -16.40 -12.35 22.58
C GLU A 136 -16.65 -11.24 23.61
N MET A 137 -17.54 -10.31 23.26
CA MET A 137 -18.03 -9.33 24.21
C MET A 137 -18.96 -10.12 25.14
N ASP A 138 -18.40 -10.61 26.24
CA ASP A 138 -19.18 -11.24 27.29
C ASP A 138 -20.26 -10.23 27.68
N LYS A 139 -21.53 -10.62 27.53
CA LYS A 139 -22.64 -9.73 27.88
C LYS A 139 -22.47 -9.45 29.38
N PRO A 140 -22.41 -8.19 29.82
CA PRO A 140 -22.34 -7.90 31.26
C PRO A 140 -23.54 -8.59 31.92
N LYS A 141 -23.28 -9.32 33.00
CA LYS A 141 -24.35 -9.92 33.81
C LYS A 141 -25.20 -8.77 34.34
N GLU A 142 -26.52 -8.95 34.39
CA GLU A 142 -27.49 -7.94 34.85
C GLU A 142 -27.17 -7.38 36.26
N GLU A 143 -26.36 -8.10 37.03
CA GLU A 143 -25.90 -7.73 38.36
C GLU A 143 -24.88 -6.56 38.36
N ASP A 144 -24.13 -6.36 37.28
CA ASP A 144 -23.06 -5.33 37.20
C ASP A 144 -23.58 -3.93 36.79
N ILE A 145 -24.87 -3.80 36.48
CA ILE A 145 -25.47 -2.57 35.97
C ILE A 145 -26.10 -1.69 37.08
N TYR A 146 -26.18 -2.20 38.31
CA TYR A 146 -26.71 -1.46 39.44
C TYR A 146 -25.61 -0.74 40.22
N TYR A 147 -25.60 0.58 40.11
CA TYR A 147 -24.79 1.45 40.96
C TYR A 147 -25.24 1.31 42.42
N HIS A 148 -24.37 0.79 43.30
CA HIS A 148 -24.52 0.91 44.74
C HIS A 148 -23.92 2.24 45.21
N PRO A 149 -24.72 3.26 45.55
CA PRO A 149 -24.18 4.49 46.12
C PRO A 149 -23.51 4.19 47.46
N PRO A 150 -22.38 4.85 47.78
CA PRO A 150 -21.72 4.68 49.06
C PRO A 150 -22.66 5.08 50.22
N PRO A 151 -22.64 4.39 51.38
CA PRO A 151 -23.69 4.49 52.39
C PRO A 151 -23.92 5.86 53.05
N ASN A 152 -23.11 6.88 52.79
CA ASN A 152 -23.04 8.09 53.62
C ASN A 152 -23.16 9.40 52.84
N LEU A 153 -24.28 9.63 52.16
CA LEU A 153 -24.61 10.96 51.61
C LEU A 153 -25.91 11.56 52.18
N LEU A 154 -26.19 11.28 53.46
CA LEU A 154 -27.20 12.00 54.24
C LEU A 154 -26.73 12.15 55.68
N ARG A 155 -25.85 13.13 55.92
CA ARG A 155 -25.81 13.95 57.14
C ARG A 155 -24.81 15.09 57.02
#